data_AF-A0A2U7NZ93-F1
#
_entry.id   AF-A0A2U7NZ93-F1
#
_cell.length_a   1.000
_cell.length_b   1.000
_cell.length_c   1.000
_cell.angle_alpha   90.00
_cell.angle_beta   90.00
_cell.angle_gamma   90.00
#
_symmetry.space_group_name_H-M   'P 1'
#
loop_
_entity.id
_entity.type
_entity.pdbx_description
1 polymer ?
#
loop_
_entity_poly.entity_id
_entity_poly.type
_entity_poly.pdbx_seq_one_letter_code
_entity_poly.pdbx_strand_id
1 'polypeptide(L)'
;MKKELYTKEELAFFDELENKIDTGNYEPIKIEELAKKRIETKKIAENTIKKRTRKKTVNIRLYEEDLEKIKAISLEKGIPYQTLINSAIHKLATKEI
;
A
#
# COMPACT_ATOMS: atom_id res chain seq x y z
N MET A 1 0.44 18.20 -8.42
CA MET A 1 1.82 17.82 -8.85
C MET A 1 1.82 16.35 -9.19
N LYS A 2 2.14 15.97 -10.43
CA LYS A 2 2.26 14.56 -10.82
C LYS A 2 3.38 13.95 -9.97
N LYS A 3 3.04 13.06 -9.05
CA LYS A 3 4.03 12.23 -8.36
C LYS A 3 4.66 11.39 -9.48
N GLU A 4 5.95 11.58 -9.74
CA GLU A 4 6.66 10.79 -10.76
C GLU A 4 6.36 9.31 -10.48
N LEU A 5 5.86 8.60 -11.50
CA LEU A 5 5.36 7.24 -11.36
C LEU A 5 6.48 6.27 -10.96
N TYR A 6 7.72 6.68 -11.20
CA TYR A 6 8.95 5.96 -10.94
C TYR A 6 9.96 6.91 -10.30
N THR A 7 10.71 6.40 -9.35
CA THR A 7 11.87 7.07 -8.76
C THR A 7 13.02 7.15 -9.77
N LYS A 8 13.96 8.09 -9.55
CA LYS A 8 15.16 8.25 -10.40
C LYS A 8 15.98 6.96 -10.53
N GLU A 9 16.00 6.17 -9.47
CA GLU A 9 16.69 4.86 -9.42
C GLU A 9 15.99 3.83 -10.30
N GLU A 10 14.66 3.80 -10.29
CA GLU A 10 13.87 2.90 -11.14
C GLU A 10 14.02 3.25 -12.62
N LEU A 11 14.04 4.54 -12.97
CA LEU A 11 14.24 4.98 -14.35
C LEU A 11 15.61 4.55 -14.90
N ALA A 12 16.68 4.81 -14.14
CA ALA A 12 18.04 4.43 -14.53
C ALA A 12 18.19 2.90 -14.70
N PHE A 13 17.47 2.11 -13.90
CA PHE A 13 17.43 0.67 -14.04
C PHE A 13 16.74 0.21 -15.33
N PHE A 14 15.64 0.84 -15.73
CA PHE A 14 14.96 0.53 -16.98
C PHE A 14 15.84 0.85 -18.19
N ASP A 15 16.49 2.01 -18.18
CA ASP A 15 17.41 2.42 -19.24
C ASP A 15 18.59 1.43 -19.38
N GLU A 16 19.14 0.96 -18.25
CA GLU A 16 20.22 -0.05 -18.26
C GLU A 16 19.75 -1.40 -18.81
N LEU A 17 18.52 -1.83 -18.48
CA LEU A 17 17.93 -3.06 -19.01
C LEU A 17 17.67 -2.97 -20.51
N GLU A 18 17.12 -1.86 -21.00
CA GLU A 18 16.83 -1.65 -22.41
C GLU A 18 18.12 -1.70 -23.24
N ASN A 19 19.17 -1.00 -22.79
CA ASN A 19 20.49 -1.06 -23.40
C ASN A 19 21.09 -2.48 -23.41
N LYS A 20 20.89 -3.28 -22.34
CA LYS A 20 21.39 -4.67 -22.28
C LYS A 20 20.62 -5.62 -23.20
N ILE A 21 19.33 -5.38 -23.42
CA ILE A 21 18.50 -6.15 -24.36
C ILE A 21 18.90 -5.81 -25.80
N ASP A 22 19.05 -4.52 -26.12
CA ASP A 22 19.41 -4.04 -27.46
C ASP A 22 20.82 -4.46 -27.88
N THR A 23 21.76 -4.55 -26.93
CA THR A 23 23.12 -5.04 -27.17
C THR A 23 23.23 -6.56 -27.22
N GLY A 24 22.13 -7.30 -26.99
CA GLY A 24 22.12 -8.77 -27.01
C GLY A 24 22.85 -9.43 -25.85
N ASN A 25 23.29 -8.66 -24.85
CA ASN A 25 24.08 -9.13 -23.71
C ASN A 25 23.22 -9.37 -22.45
N TYR A 26 21.92 -9.60 -22.65
CA TYR A 26 20.98 -9.96 -21.60
C TYR A 26 21.23 -11.41 -21.17
N GLU A 27 21.81 -11.58 -19.99
CA GLU A 27 21.96 -12.89 -19.37
C GLU A 27 20.71 -13.20 -18.54
N PRO A 28 19.80 -14.08 -19.01
CA PRO A 28 18.68 -14.51 -18.19
C PRO A 28 19.21 -15.22 -16.94
N ILE A 29 18.59 -14.92 -15.80
CA ILE A 29 18.86 -15.62 -14.55
C ILE A 29 18.72 -17.13 -14.80
N LYS A 30 19.71 -17.90 -14.34
CA LYS A 30 19.68 -19.37 -14.44
C LYS A 30 18.38 -19.89 -13.83
N ILE A 31 17.76 -20.89 -14.44
CA ILE A 31 16.43 -21.41 -14.07
C ILE A 31 16.35 -21.78 -12.58
N GLU A 32 17.44 -22.27 -12.01
CA GLU A 32 17.60 -22.64 -10.60
C GLU A 32 17.58 -21.41 -9.66
N GLU A 33 18.23 -20.32 -10.06
CA GLU A 33 18.21 -19.05 -9.33
C GLU A 33 16.87 -18.34 -9.46
N LEU A 34 16.21 -18.46 -10.61
CA LEU A 34 14.86 -17.93 -10.83
C LEU A 34 13.85 -18.61 -9.90
N ALA A 35 13.93 -19.93 -9.73
CA ALA A 35 13.06 -20.67 -8.83
C ALA A 35 13.23 -20.20 -7.37
N LYS A 36 14.49 -20.03 -6.92
CA LYS A 36 14.80 -19.51 -5.58
C LYS A 36 14.27 -18.09 -5.39
N LYS A 37 14.52 -17.19 -6.35
CA LYS A 37 14.11 -15.78 -6.29
C LYS A 37 12.59 -15.61 -6.33
N ARG A 38 11.87 -16.48 -7.05
CA ARG A 38 10.40 -16.54 -7.03
C ARG A 38 9.85 -16.90 -5.66
N ILE A 39 10.41 -17.92 -5.02
CA ILE A 39 9.99 -18.34 -3.67
C ILE A 39 10.24 -17.22 -2.67
N GLU A 40 11.41 -16.59 -2.74
CA GLU A 40 11.78 -15.48 -1.86
C GLU A 40 10.84 -14.28 -2.05
N THR A 41 10.60 -13.87 -3.29
CA THR A 41 9.73 -12.73 -3.61
C THR A 41 8.28 -13.00 -3.20
N LYS A 42 7.79 -14.23 -3.40
CA LYS A 42 6.47 -14.66 -2.91
C LYS A 42 6.39 -14.53 -1.39
N LYS A 43 7.40 -15.00 -0.66
CA LYS A 43 7.46 -14.91 0.80
C LYS A 43 7.50 -13.45 1.28
N ILE A 44 8.24 -12.58 0.59
CA ILE A 44 8.28 -11.14 0.88
C ILE A 44 6.90 -10.51 0.66
N ALA A 45 6.23 -10.82 -0.44
CA ALA A 45 4.89 -10.33 -0.74
C ALA A 45 3.87 -10.78 0.33
N GLU A 46 3.85 -12.07 0.67
CA GLU A 46 3.00 -12.63 1.73
C GLU A 46 3.24 -11.95 3.08
N ASN A 47 4.50 -11.75 3.47
CA ASN A 47 4.86 -11.07 4.72
C ASN A 47 4.40 -9.62 4.73
N THR A 48 4.49 -8.92 3.60
CA THR A 48 4.09 -7.52 3.46
C THR A 48 2.57 -7.37 3.57
N ILE A 49 1.82 -8.23 2.89
CA ILE A 49 0.36 -8.29 2.99
C ILE A 49 -0.05 -8.59 4.44
N LYS A 50 0.54 -9.62 5.05
CA LYS A 50 0.24 -9.99 6.45
C LYS A 50 0.51 -8.85 7.43
N LYS A 51 1.57 -8.08 7.23
CA LYS A 51 1.87 -6.89 8.05
C LYS A 51 0.84 -5.78 7.83
N ARG A 52 0.47 -5.48 6.58
CA ARG A 52 -0.48 -4.41 6.25
C ARG A 52 -1.93 -4.74 6.60
N THR A 53 -2.31 -6.01 6.57
CA THR A 53 -3.68 -6.47 6.85
C THR A 53 -3.93 -6.80 8.34
N ARG A 54 -2.90 -6.72 9.18
CA ARG A 54 -3.07 -6.88 10.64
C ARG A 54 -3.88 -5.72 11.22
N LYS A 55 -5.15 -5.98 11.48
CA LYS A 55 -6.06 -5.07 12.18
C LYS A 55 -5.96 -5.30 13.68
N LYS A 56 -5.86 -4.23 14.47
CA LYS A 56 -6.01 -4.27 15.93
C LYS A 56 -7.34 -3.63 16.31
N THR A 57 -8.06 -4.25 17.23
CA THR A 57 -9.30 -3.71 17.80
C THR A 57 -8.97 -2.74 18.93
N VAL A 58 -9.63 -1.59 18.96
CA VAL A 58 -9.48 -0.58 20.01
C VAL A 58 -10.88 -0.22 20.51
N ASN A 59 -11.06 -0.13 21.83
CA ASN A 59 -12.29 0.37 22.44
C ASN A 59 -12.15 1.88 22.69
N ILE A 60 -13.12 2.67 22.22
CA ILE A 60 -13.11 4.14 22.32
C ILE A 60 -14.42 4.55 23.01
N ARG A 61 -14.34 5.41 24.02
CA ARG A 61 -15.51 6.05 24.63
C ARG A 61 -15.75 7.38 23.93
N LEU A 62 -17.01 7.64 23.57
CA LEU A 62 -17.45 8.83 22.87
C LEU A 62 -18.68 9.38 23.61
N TYR A 63 -18.89 10.70 23.52
CA TYR A 63 -20.16 11.27 23.95
C TYR A 63 -21.28 10.84 23.01
N GLU A 64 -22.49 10.72 23.54
CA GLU A 64 -23.66 10.29 22.76
C GLU A 64 -23.98 11.29 21.63
N GLU A 65 -23.93 12.58 21.94
CA GLU A 65 -24.17 13.66 20.97
C GLU A 65 -23.19 13.61 19.79
N ASP A 66 -21.91 13.34 20.05
CA ASP A 66 -20.90 13.21 18.99
C ASP A 66 -21.16 11.98 18.11
N LEU A 67 -21.57 10.86 18.72
CA LEU A 67 -21.90 9.65 17.97
C LEU A 67 -23.10 9.88 17.03
N GLU A 68 -24.11 10.63 17.46
CA GLU A 68 -25.25 11.00 16.62
C GLU A 68 -24.83 11.88 15.44
N LYS A 69 -24.01 12.91 15.68
CA LYS A 69 -23.47 13.76 14.62
C LYS A 69 -22.66 12.96 13.60
N ILE A 70 -21.80 12.04 14.06
CA ILE A 70 -21.01 11.16 13.18
C ILE A 70 -21.92 10.27 12.34
N LYS A 71 -23.01 9.71 12.93
CA LYS A 71 -23.99 8.90 12.19
C LYS A 71 -24.66 9.73 11.10
N ALA A 72 -25.08 10.97 11.39
CA ALA A 72 -25.67 11.86 10.40
C ALA A 72 -24.71 12.13 9.23
N ILE A 73 -23.46 12.49 9.51
CA ILE A 73 -22.43 12.73 8.48
C ILE A 73 -22.16 11.46 7.66
N SER A 74 -22.17 10.29 8.30
CA SER A 74 -21.95 9.02 7.62
C SER A 74 -23.09 8.66 6.66
N LEU A 75 -24.33 8.99 7.05
CA LEU A 75 -25.52 8.79 6.24
C LEU A 75 -25.49 9.69 5.00
N GLU A 76 -25.14 10.96 5.16
CA GLU A 76 -24.96 11.89 4.04
C GLU A 76 -23.91 11.39 3.03
N LYS A 77 -22.84 10.76 3.52
CA LYS A 77 -21.78 10.18 2.69
C LYS A 77 -22.10 8.78 2.15
N GLY A 78 -23.24 8.19 2.54
CA GLY A 78 -23.62 6.83 2.13
C GLY A 78 -22.66 5.73 2.62
N ILE A 79 -21.94 5.95 3.72
CA ILE A 79 -21.00 4.98 4.30
C ILE A 79 -21.36 4.66 5.75
N PRO A 80 -21.02 3.46 6.25
CA PRO A 80 -21.21 3.15 7.67
C PRO A 80 -20.42 4.12 8.58
N TYR A 81 -21.00 4.54 9.70
CA TYR A 81 -20.35 5.43 10.67
C TYR A 81 -19.00 4.88 11.17
N GLN A 82 -18.89 3.57 11.32
CA GLN A 82 -17.64 2.89 11.69
C GLN A 82 -16.55 3.07 10.63
N THR A 83 -16.91 3.04 9.35
CA THR A 83 -16.00 3.28 8.23
C THR A 83 -15.54 4.73 8.20
N LEU A 84 -16.45 5.67 8.48
CA LEU A 84 -16.11 7.09 8.59
C LEU A 84 -15.11 7.33 9.73
N ILE A 85 -15.35 6.75 10.91
CA ILE A 85 -14.43 6.84 12.06
C ILE A 85 -13.06 6.25 11.70
N ASN A 86 -13.02 5.07 11.07
CA ASN A 86 -11.77 4.46 10.63
C ASN A 86 -11.01 5.34 9.63
N SER A 87 -11.72 5.97 8.69
CA SER A 87 -11.12 6.91 7.73
C SER A 87 -10.53 8.13 8.43
N ALA A 88 -11.23 8.71 9.40
CA ALA A 88 -10.73 9.85 10.18
C ALA A 88 -9.45 9.50 10.95
N ILE A 89 -9.41 8.34 11.62
CA ILE A 89 -8.21 7.83 12.31
C ILE A 89 -7.05 7.63 11.33
N HIS A 90 -7.33 7.12 10.13
CA HIS A 90 -6.30 6.92 9.11
C HIS A 90 -5.71 8.26 8.61
N LYS A 91 -6.56 9.28 8.40
CA LYS A 91 -6.12 10.63 8.03
C LYS A 91 -5.28 11.28 9.12
N LEU A 92 -5.69 11.13 10.39
CA LEU A 92 -4.90 11.55 11.56
C LEU A 92 -3.51 10.89 11.56
N ALA A 93 -3.43 9.58 11.32
CA ALA A 93 -2.17 8.85 11.29
C ALA A 93 -1.26 9.26 10.11
N THR A 94 -1.84 9.67 8.98
CA THR A 94 -1.12 10.01 7.75
C THR A 94 -0.76 11.52 7.68
N LYS A 95 -1.16 12.32 8.68
CA LYS A 95 -0.96 13.78 8.74
C LYS A 95 -1.55 14.54 7.54
N GLU A 96 -2.66 14.06 6.99
CA GLU A 96 -3.38 14.74 5.89
C GLU A 96 -4.44 15.73 6.43
N ILE A 97 -4.16 16.38 7.57
CA ILE A 97 -5.07 17.34 8.23
C ILE A 97 -4.47 18.73 8.16
#